data_AF-A0A7X5YM65-F1
#
_entry.id   AF-A0A7X5YM65-F1
#
_cell.length_a   1.000
_cell.length_b   1.000
_cell.length_c   1.000
_cell.angle_alpha   90.00
_cell.angle_beta   90.00
_cell.angle_gamma   90.00
#
_symmetry.space_group_name_H-M   'P 1'
#
loop_
_entity.id
_entity.type
_entity.pdbx_description
1 polymer ?
#
loop_
_entity_poly.entity_id
_entity_poly.type
_entity_poly.pdbx_seq_one_letter_code
_entity_poly.pdbx_strand_id
1 'polypeptide(L)'
;MKKSIALIAALATLALPMSAQAHRAWLAPTSTVLSGADAWVGFDAGMSNGVFIPDHAAMNLAGLVITAPDGSTAQPENMVRARYRSSFDLHLTQPGTWKVANVSSGINATYRENGEEKRWRGQAAEFPGAIPAGATDVVATRTSNRVETFVTLGAPTDTVFTNPASGLVLIPVTHPNDLAAGEAATFKLSMDGVAASGVEVTVARGGTRYRDNPEEMTVTTGADGAFTVTWPEPGMYWLNATVRTPAQGETIAANAQYVAVMEVLP
;
A
#
# COMPACT_ATOMS: atom_id res chain seq x y z
N MET A 1 13.49 23.10 30.61
CA MET A 1 12.63 24.09 29.91
C MET A 1 12.28 23.50 28.56
N LYS A 2 11.06 22.99 28.38
CA LYS A 2 10.60 22.42 27.10
C LYS A 2 10.36 23.60 26.15
N LYS A 3 11.24 23.77 25.16
CA LYS A 3 11.13 24.87 24.19
C LYS A 3 10.26 24.39 23.02
N SER A 4 9.07 24.96 22.93
CA SER A 4 8.13 24.76 21.83
C SER A 4 8.71 25.37 20.56
N ILE A 5 9.00 24.53 19.56
CA ILE A 5 9.39 24.98 18.23
C ILE A 5 8.09 25.37 17.52
N ALA A 6 7.89 26.67 17.32
CA ALA A 6 6.73 27.19 16.60
C ALA A 6 6.89 26.87 15.10
N LEU A 7 6.13 25.87 14.62
CA LEU A 7 6.02 25.55 13.20
C LEU A 7 5.11 26.60 12.54
N ILE A 8 5.68 27.49 11.72
CA ILE A 8 4.89 28.45 10.93
C ILE A 8 4.21 27.67 9.81
N ALA A 9 2.88 27.51 9.91
CA ALA A 9 2.06 26.89 8.89
C ALA A 9 1.87 27.83 7.69
N ALA A 10 2.57 27.57 6.59
CA ALA A 10 2.26 28.19 5.31
C ALA A 10 1.07 27.46 4.66
N LEU A 11 -0.10 28.10 4.64
CA LEU A 11 -1.22 27.66 3.80
C LEU A 11 -0.85 27.91 2.33
N ALA A 12 -0.47 26.84 1.62
CA ALA A 12 -0.44 26.82 0.17
C ALA A 12 -1.67 26.05 -0.34
N THR A 13 -2.71 26.78 -0.74
CA THR A 13 -3.82 26.27 -1.54
C THR A 13 -3.32 25.97 -2.95
N LEU A 14 -2.92 24.72 -3.19
CA LEU A 14 -2.61 24.20 -4.51
C LEU A 14 -3.62 23.09 -4.83
N ALA A 15 -4.73 23.48 -5.46
CA ALA A 15 -5.51 22.59 -6.30
C ALA A 15 -4.66 22.28 -7.54
N LEU A 16 -3.69 21.39 -7.38
CA LEU A 16 -2.96 20.81 -8.51
C LEU A 16 -3.82 19.70 -9.12
N PRO A 17 -3.85 19.57 -10.46
CA PRO A 17 -4.48 18.42 -11.08
C PRO A 17 -3.87 17.15 -10.50
N MET A 18 -4.73 16.21 -10.11
CA MET A 18 -4.31 14.89 -9.66
C MET A 18 -3.34 14.33 -10.68
N SER A 19 -2.06 14.31 -10.32
CA SER A 19 -1.02 13.67 -11.10
C SER A 19 -1.45 12.22 -11.29
N ALA A 20 -1.81 11.86 -12.52
CA ALA A 20 -1.89 10.47 -12.94
C ALA A 20 -0.62 9.79 -12.40
N GLN A 21 -0.80 8.84 -11.48
CA GLN A 21 0.31 8.18 -10.81
C GLN A 21 1.03 7.38 -11.90
N ALA A 22 2.13 7.93 -12.43
CA ALA A 22 2.73 7.45 -13.67
C ALA A 22 3.22 5.99 -13.58
N HIS A 23 3.46 5.48 -12.37
CA HIS A 23 4.00 4.14 -12.15
C HIS A 23 3.20 3.39 -11.09
N ARG A 24 2.29 2.53 -11.52
CA ARG A 24 1.48 1.66 -10.67
C ARG A 24 2.36 0.58 -10.06
N ALA A 25 2.60 0.66 -8.74
CA ALA A 25 3.26 -0.41 -8.01
C ALA A 25 2.31 -1.60 -7.88
N TRP A 26 2.80 -2.84 -7.95
CA TRP A 26 1.98 -4.04 -7.78
C TRP A 26 2.83 -5.22 -7.25
N LEU A 27 2.15 -6.12 -6.55
CA LEU A 27 2.65 -7.40 -6.05
C LEU A 27 1.54 -8.42 -6.33
N ALA A 28 1.70 -9.24 -7.36
CA ALA A 28 0.67 -10.12 -7.87
C ALA A 28 1.05 -11.60 -7.66
N PRO A 29 0.17 -12.41 -7.05
CA PRO A 29 0.38 -13.85 -6.95
C PRO A 29 -0.04 -14.57 -8.25
N THR A 30 0.44 -15.79 -8.45
CA THR A 30 -0.01 -16.67 -9.54
C THR A 30 -1.39 -17.31 -9.29
N SER A 31 -1.85 -17.30 -8.03
CA SER A 31 -3.17 -17.76 -7.60
C SER A 31 -3.48 -17.19 -6.21
N THR A 32 -4.76 -16.93 -5.91
CA THR A 32 -5.18 -16.43 -4.60
C THR A 32 -5.95 -17.42 -3.75
N VAL A 33 -6.50 -18.49 -4.33
CA VAL A 33 -7.26 -19.53 -3.62
C VAL A 33 -6.75 -20.91 -4.05
N LEU A 34 -6.26 -21.68 -3.08
CA LEU A 34 -5.68 -23.00 -3.29
C LEU A 34 -6.32 -24.02 -2.36
N SER A 35 -6.29 -25.29 -2.76
CA SER A 35 -6.78 -26.42 -1.97
C SER A 35 -5.65 -27.40 -1.69
N GLY A 36 -5.71 -28.10 -0.56
CA GLY A 36 -4.72 -29.10 -0.18
C GLY A 36 -4.19 -28.89 1.23
N ALA A 37 -3.21 -29.70 1.62
CA ALA A 37 -2.48 -29.54 2.88
C ALA A 37 -1.22 -28.67 2.73
N ASP A 38 -0.67 -28.62 1.51
CA ASP A 38 0.49 -27.83 1.11
C ASP A 38 0.28 -27.28 -0.30
N ALA A 39 0.85 -26.12 -0.59
CA ALA A 39 0.84 -25.54 -1.93
C ALA A 39 1.98 -24.55 -2.13
N TRP A 40 2.33 -24.27 -3.39
CA TRP A 40 3.28 -23.24 -3.77
C TRP A 40 2.58 -22.14 -4.55
N VAL A 41 2.92 -20.89 -4.24
CA VAL A 41 2.45 -19.72 -4.97
C VAL A 41 3.63 -18.87 -5.38
N GLY A 42 3.70 -18.56 -6.67
CA GLY A 42 4.67 -17.61 -7.20
C GLY A 42 4.14 -16.19 -7.07
N PHE A 43 5.05 -15.24 -6.89
CA PHE A 43 4.73 -13.82 -6.81
C PHE A 43 5.62 -13.06 -7.79
N ASP A 44 5.01 -12.12 -8.50
CA ASP A 44 5.70 -11.12 -9.27
C ASP A 44 5.43 -9.73 -8.69
N ALA A 45 6.44 -8.85 -8.71
CA ALA A 45 6.32 -7.49 -8.21
C ALA A 45 7.04 -6.49 -9.10
N GLY A 46 6.40 -5.35 -9.34
CA GLY A 46 6.91 -4.32 -10.23
C GLY A 46 6.27 -2.95 -10.02
N MET A 47 6.80 -1.99 -10.76
CA MET A 47 6.21 -0.68 -11.00
C MET A 47 6.03 -0.56 -12.50
N SER A 48 4.86 -0.10 -12.95
CA SER A 48 4.49 -0.16 -14.37
C SER A 48 3.61 0.99 -14.83
N ASN A 49 3.61 1.27 -16.13
CA ASN A 49 2.67 2.24 -16.70
C ASN A 49 1.25 1.63 -16.80
N GLY A 50 1.15 0.35 -17.16
CA GLY A 50 -0.09 -0.43 -17.16
C GLY A 50 -0.14 -1.45 -16.04
N VAL A 51 -1.33 -1.73 -15.51
CA VAL A 51 -1.54 -2.70 -14.40
C VAL A 51 -0.98 -4.08 -14.78
N PHE A 52 -0.07 -4.61 -13.95
CA PHE A 52 0.60 -5.92 -14.11
C PHE A 52 1.44 -6.09 -15.38
N ILE A 53 1.86 -4.99 -16.03
CA ILE A 53 2.76 -5.03 -17.20
C ILE A 53 4.18 -4.68 -16.74
N PRO A 54 5.17 -5.59 -16.75
CA PRO A 54 6.52 -5.28 -16.27
C PRO A 54 7.30 -4.43 -17.30
N ASP A 55 7.05 -3.13 -17.35
CA ASP A 55 7.56 -2.20 -18.38
C ASP A 55 8.34 -0.99 -17.85
N HIS A 56 8.42 -0.78 -16.53
CA HIS A 56 9.09 0.39 -15.95
C HIS A 56 10.22 0.02 -14.97
N ALA A 57 9.93 -0.64 -13.85
CA ALA A 57 10.98 -1.00 -12.88
C ALA A 57 10.61 -2.21 -12.00
N ALA A 58 11.61 -3.02 -11.69
CA ALA A 58 11.46 -4.08 -10.67
C ALA A 58 11.30 -3.48 -9.27
N MET A 59 10.28 -3.95 -8.54
CA MET A 59 10.02 -3.53 -7.16
C MET A 59 11.18 -3.95 -6.25
N ASN A 60 11.65 -3.04 -5.39
CA ASN A 60 12.57 -3.41 -4.31
C ASN A 60 11.78 -4.10 -3.19
N LEU A 61 12.12 -5.34 -2.87
CA LEU A 61 11.45 -6.18 -1.87
C LEU A 61 12.16 -6.15 -0.50
N ALA A 62 13.01 -5.16 -0.23
CA ALA A 62 13.64 -5.00 1.08
C ALA A 62 12.63 -4.79 2.24
N GLY A 63 11.39 -4.41 1.93
CA GLY A 63 10.29 -4.26 2.88
C GLY A 63 9.28 -5.41 2.85
N LEU A 64 9.64 -6.56 2.26
CA LEU A 64 8.75 -7.72 2.16
C LEU A 64 8.51 -8.33 3.54
N VAL A 65 7.24 -8.48 3.88
CA VAL A 65 6.74 -9.13 5.09
C VAL A 65 5.67 -10.12 4.67
N ILE A 66 5.84 -11.38 5.10
CA ILE A 66 4.89 -12.46 4.86
C ILE A 66 4.35 -12.91 6.20
N THR A 67 3.03 -12.84 6.38
CA THR A 67 2.35 -13.25 7.60
C THR A 67 1.52 -14.50 7.32
N ALA A 68 1.78 -15.56 8.08
CA ALA A 68 1.06 -16.82 8.03
C ALA A 68 -0.32 -16.73 8.75
N PRO A 69 -1.21 -17.71 8.57
CA PRO A 69 -2.56 -17.71 9.15
C PRO A 69 -2.59 -17.65 10.68
N ASP A 70 -1.54 -18.15 11.34
CA ASP A 70 -1.35 -18.08 12.79
C ASP A 70 -0.76 -16.73 13.27
N GLY A 71 -0.42 -15.82 12.36
CA GLY A 71 0.20 -14.52 12.63
C GLY A 71 1.73 -14.54 12.68
N SER A 72 2.36 -15.71 12.52
CA SER A 72 3.83 -15.82 12.45
C SER A 72 4.38 -15.25 11.13
N THR A 73 5.67 -14.93 11.11
CA THR A 73 6.35 -14.46 9.89
C THR A 73 6.91 -15.66 9.12
N ALA A 74 6.74 -15.65 7.80
CA ALA A 74 7.37 -16.62 6.90
C ALA A 74 8.37 -15.95 5.96
N GLN A 75 9.16 -16.78 5.27
CA GLN A 75 10.21 -16.33 4.36
C GLN A 75 9.85 -16.66 2.91
N PRO A 76 10.20 -15.79 1.95
CA PRO A 76 10.12 -16.12 0.54
C PRO A 76 11.24 -17.12 0.16
N GLU A 77 10.99 -17.89 -0.88
CA GLU A 77 11.97 -18.75 -1.54
C GLU A 77 12.24 -18.28 -2.98
N ASN A 78 13.36 -18.72 -3.57
CA ASN A 78 13.71 -18.44 -4.97
C ASN A 78 13.65 -16.97 -5.40
N MET A 79 13.93 -16.04 -4.47
CA MET A 79 13.81 -14.61 -4.75
C MET A 79 14.82 -14.13 -5.80
N VAL A 80 14.33 -13.44 -6.82
CA VAL A 80 15.11 -12.87 -7.91
C VAL A 80 14.65 -11.45 -8.22
N ARG A 81 15.59 -10.57 -8.56
CA ARG A 81 15.31 -9.23 -9.08
C ARG A 81 15.89 -9.07 -10.48
N ALA A 82 15.01 -9.03 -11.47
CA ALA A 82 15.37 -8.72 -12.85
C ALA A 82 15.26 -7.21 -13.13
N ARG A 83 15.24 -6.81 -14.40
CA ARG A 83 15.18 -5.40 -14.82
C ARG A 83 13.84 -4.73 -14.47
N TYR A 84 12.73 -5.37 -14.82
CA TYR A 84 11.37 -4.80 -14.69
C TYR A 84 10.46 -5.56 -13.73
N ARG A 85 10.96 -6.67 -13.17
CA ARG A 85 10.19 -7.56 -12.31
C ARG A 85 11.08 -8.17 -11.23
N SER A 86 10.57 -8.22 -10.01
CA SER A 86 11.08 -9.08 -8.95
C SER A 86 10.14 -10.26 -8.82
N SER A 87 10.67 -11.46 -8.58
CA SER A 87 9.87 -12.68 -8.43
C SER A 87 10.35 -13.47 -7.21
N PHE A 88 9.45 -14.21 -6.58
CA PHE A 88 9.78 -15.17 -5.50
C PHE A 88 8.65 -16.20 -5.38
N ASP A 89 8.91 -17.28 -4.66
CA ASP A 89 7.92 -18.30 -4.33
C ASP A 89 7.61 -18.27 -2.83
N LEU A 90 6.40 -18.68 -2.47
CA LEU A 90 5.99 -18.93 -1.09
C LEU A 90 5.43 -20.34 -0.97
N HIS A 91 5.97 -21.09 -0.02
CA HIS A 91 5.44 -22.39 0.38
C HIS A 91 4.37 -22.21 1.46
N LEU A 92 3.12 -22.49 1.12
CA LEU A 92 1.98 -22.45 2.02
C LEU A 92 1.91 -23.79 2.76
N THR A 93 2.31 -23.79 4.03
CA THR A 93 2.35 -24.99 4.88
C THR A 93 1.27 -25.01 5.96
N GLN A 94 0.44 -23.98 6.00
CA GLN A 94 -0.65 -23.82 6.97
C GLN A 94 -1.95 -23.45 6.23
N PRO A 95 -3.08 -24.10 6.56
CA PRO A 95 -4.38 -23.70 6.04
C PRO A 95 -4.79 -22.34 6.62
N GLY A 96 -5.50 -21.55 5.82
CA GLY A 96 -5.92 -20.19 6.15
C GLY A 96 -5.37 -19.14 5.22
N THR A 97 -5.60 -17.88 5.58
CA THR A 97 -5.23 -16.73 4.78
C THR A 97 -3.85 -16.21 5.16
N TRP A 98 -3.00 -16.11 4.16
CA TRP A 98 -1.66 -15.54 4.20
C TRP A 98 -1.71 -14.10 3.70
N LYS A 99 -0.97 -13.21 4.36
CA LYS A 99 -0.78 -11.84 3.92
C LYS A 99 0.64 -11.65 3.41
N VAL A 100 0.77 -11.11 2.20
CA VAL A 100 2.06 -10.83 1.59
C VAL A 100 2.11 -9.34 1.28
N ALA A 101 2.98 -8.60 1.96
CA ALA A 101 3.05 -7.15 1.86
C ALA A 101 4.50 -6.69 1.64
N ASN A 102 4.69 -5.70 0.78
CA ASN A 102 5.93 -4.91 0.72
C ASN A 102 5.65 -3.53 1.29
N VAL A 103 6.33 -3.20 2.39
CA VAL A 103 6.07 -1.99 3.18
C VAL A 103 7.31 -1.11 3.21
N SER A 104 7.15 0.18 2.95
CA SER A 104 8.20 1.17 3.14
C SER A 104 7.66 2.36 3.91
N SER A 105 8.45 2.86 4.86
CA SER A 105 8.12 4.05 5.63
C SER A 105 9.39 4.84 5.92
N GLY A 106 9.25 6.13 6.16
CA GLY A 106 10.34 7.02 6.52
C GLY A 106 9.91 8.47 6.55
N ILE A 107 10.83 9.35 6.94
CA ILE A 107 10.64 10.79 6.88
C ILE A 107 11.61 11.36 5.87
N ASN A 108 11.12 12.29 5.05
CA ASN A 108 11.95 13.17 4.25
C ASN A 108 11.81 14.58 4.83
N ALA A 109 12.93 15.25 5.06
CA ALA A 109 12.95 16.60 5.58
C ALA A 109 13.90 17.49 4.80
N THR A 110 13.54 18.76 4.68
CA THR A 110 14.39 19.85 4.21
C THR A 110 14.51 20.88 5.32
N TYR A 111 15.68 21.45 5.52
CA TYR A 111 15.92 22.48 6.54
C TYR A 111 17.06 23.39 6.11
N ARG A 112 17.16 24.59 6.69
CA ARG A 112 18.32 25.47 6.51
C ARG A 112 19.24 25.40 7.71
N GLU A 113 20.54 25.35 7.46
CA GLU A 113 21.59 25.43 8.48
C GLU A 113 22.69 26.36 7.99
N ASN A 114 23.02 27.38 8.76
CA ASN A 114 24.01 28.41 8.40
C ASN A 114 23.75 29.08 7.03
N GLY A 115 22.47 29.21 6.64
CA GLY A 115 22.06 29.80 5.36
C GLY A 115 22.00 28.81 4.19
N GLU A 116 22.45 27.56 4.37
CA GLU A 116 22.43 26.52 3.33
C GLU A 116 21.21 25.60 3.48
N GLU A 117 20.53 25.28 2.38
CA GLU A 117 19.48 24.25 2.36
C GLU A 117 20.10 22.86 2.43
N LYS A 118 19.63 22.05 3.38
CA LYS A 118 20.02 20.67 3.60
C LYS A 118 18.82 19.75 3.55
N ARG A 119 19.08 18.48 3.25
CA ARG A 119 18.06 17.42 3.19
C ARG A 119 18.44 16.31 4.14
N TRP A 120 17.42 15.73 4.76
CA TRP A 120 17.55 14.55 5.56
C TRP A 120 16.50 13.52 5.17
N ARG A 121 16.88 12.25 5.18
CA ARG A 121 15.97 11.12 4.98
C ARG A 121 16.39 10.00 5.92
N GLY A 122 15.42 9.45 6.63
CA GLY A 122 15.67 8.36 7.57
C GLY A 122 14.41 7.81 8.19
N GLN A 123 14.57 7.00 9.23
CA GLN A 123 13.45 6.40 9.93
C GLN A 123 12.76 7.39 10.87
N ALA A 124 11.47 7.22 11.10
CA ALA A 124 10.71 8.13 11.96
C ALA A 124 11.29 8.25 13.38
N ALA A 125 11.86 7.17 13.91
CA ALA A 125 12.50 7.13 15.22
C ALA A 125 13.78 7.96 15.30
N GLU A 126 14.46 8.20 14.19
CA GLU A 126 15.74 8.94 14.13
C GLU A 126 15.49 10.46 14.00
N PHE A 127 14.33 10.85 13.48
CA PHE A 127 14.03 12.24 13.14
C PHE A 127 14.13 13.23 14.32
N PRO A 128 13.68 12.92 15.56
CA PRO A 128 13.79 13.85 16.68
C PRO A 128 15.22 14.30 17.00
N GLY A 129 16.24 13.52 16.64
CA GLY A 129 17.65 13.85 16.82
C GLY A 129 18.39 14.25 15.53
N ALA A 130 17.73 14.20 14.39
CA ALA A 130 18.37 14.35 13.08
C ALA A 130 18.54 15.82 12.65
N ILE A 131 17.70 16.71 13.15
CA ILE A 131 17.70 18.13 12.76
C ILE A 131 18.52 18.95 13.76
N PRO A 132 19.58 19.66 13.31
CA PRO A 132 20.41 20.48 14.18
C PRO A 132 19.62 21.56 14.93
N ALA A 133 20.00 21.87 16.18
CA ALA A 133 19.26 22.81 17.02
C ALA A 133 19.20 24.27 16.49
N GLY A 134 20.12 24.64 15.59
CA GLY A 134 20.13 25.94 14.90
C GLY A 134 19.45 25.94 13.54
N ALA A 135 18.84 24.82 13.13
CA ALA A 135 18.19 24.72 11.84
C ALA A 135 16.90 25.55 11.79
N THR A 136 16.66 26.20 10.66
CA THR A 136 15.44 26.97 10.37
C THR A 136 14.71 26.36 9.18
N ASP A 137 13.50 26.84 8.89
CA ASP A 137 12.70 26.44 7.72
C ASP A 137 12.53 24.91 7.59
N VAL A 138 12.35 24.23 8.71
CA VAL A 138 12.21 22.77 8.75
C VAL A 138 10.87 22.36 8.16
N VAL A 139 10.91 21.66 7.02
CA VAL A 139 9.75 21.04 6.39
C VAL A 139 9.99 19.55 6.38
N ALA A 140 9.12 18.79 7.05
CA ALA A 140 9.22 17.35 7.14
C ALA A 140 7.92 16.69 6.70
N THR A 141 8.05 15.54 6.05
CA THR A 141 6.92 14.73 5.63
C THR A 141 7.22 13.26 5.87
N ARG A 142 6.34 12.60 6.61
CA ARG A 142 6.34 11.14 6.75
C ARG A 142 5.74 10.54 5.49
N THR A 143 6.42 9.57 4.90
CA THR A 143 5.93 8.78 3.77
C THR A 143 5.70 7.35 4.21
N SER A 144 4.56 6.75 3.89
CA SER A 144 4.27 5.33 4.13
C SER A 144 3.63 4.71 2.89
N ASN A 145 4.26 3.69 2.32
CA ASN A 145 3.73 2.97 1.17
C ASN A 145 3.55 1.50 1.52
N ARG A 146 2.40 0.94 1.14
CA ARG A 146 2.04 -0.46 1.30
C ARG A 146 1.56 -1.00 -0.02
N VAL A 147 2.15 -2.10 -0.47
CA VAL A 147 1.66 -2.92 -1.58
C VAL A 147 1.43 -4.31 -1.05
N GLU A 148 0.22 -4.83 -1.11
CA GLU A 148 -0.08 -6.15 -0.56
C GLU A 148 -1.05 -6.97 -1.40
N THR A 149 -1.06 -8.26 -1.12
CA THR A 149 -1.99 -9.25 -1.67
C THR A 149 -2.26 -10.31 -0.61
N PHE A 150 -3.32 -11.07 -0.81
CA PHE A 150 -3.76 -12.13 0.10
C PHE A 150 -3.89 -13.43 -0.68
N VAL A 151 -3.52 -14.53 -0.04
CA VAL A 151 -3.62 -15.88 -0.60
C VAL A 151 -4.20 -16.81 0.46
N THR A 152 -5.16 -17.64 0.09
CA THR A 152 -5.82 -18.57 1.01
C THR A 152 -5.56 -20.01 0.58
N LEU A 153 -5.08 -20.83 1.53
CA LEU A 153 -4.99 -22.28 1.38
C LEU A 153 -6.13 -22.94 2.19
N GLY A 154 -7.08 -23.58 1.51
CA GLY A 154 -8.26 -24.15 2.14
C GLY A 154 -9.29 -23.08 2.53
N ALA A 155 -9.75 -23.09 3.78
CA ALA A 155 -10.76 -22.14 4.26
C ALA A 155 -10.12 -20.80 4.65
N PRO A 156 -10.77 -19.64 4.36
CA PRO A 156 -10.24 -18.33 4.73
C PRO A 156 -10.22 -18.11 6.24
N THR A 157 -9.26 -17.30 6.71
CA THR A 157 -9.14 -16.91 8.12
C THR A 157 -8.86 -15.41 8.28
N ASP A 158 -9.40 -14.82 9.34
CA ASP A 158 -9.30 -13.36 9.53
C ASP A 158 -8.14 -12.90 10.41
N THR A 159 -7.36 -13.84 10.98
CA THR A 159 -6.30 -13.55 11.96
C THR A 159 -5.35 -12.47 11.48
N VAL A 160 -4.98 -12.52 10.19
CA VAL A 160 -4.04 -11.56 9.59
C VAL A 160 -4.59 -10.13 9.54
N PHE A 161 -5.89 -9.89 9.69
CA PHE A 161 -6.50 -8.56 9.66
C PHE A 161 -6.66 -7.90 11.04
N THR A 162 -6.46 -8.66 12.12
CA THR A 162 -6.79 -8.21 13.50
C THR A 162 -5.88 -7.10 14.04
N ASN A 163 -4.67 -6.95 13.50
CA ASN A 163 -3.69 -5.93 13.93
C ASN A 163 -3.31 -5.03 12.74
N PRO A 164 -4.15 -4.04 12.39
CA PRO A 164 -3.86 -3.13 11.28
C PRO A 164 -2.55 -2.37 11.55
N ALA A 165 -1.67 -2.36 10.56
CA ALA A 165 -0.40 -1.65 10.63
C ALA A 165 -0.58 -0.12 10.59
N SER A 166 0.47 0.63 10.94
CA SER A 166 0.52 2.09 10.73
C SER A 166 0.52 2.47 9.24
N GLY A 167 0.18 3.72 8.95
CA GLY A 167 -0.03 4.25 7.61
C GLY A 167 -1.45 3.97 7.10
N LEU A 168 -1.62 4.01 5.79
CA LEU A 168 -2.89 3.69 5.13
C LEU A 168 -2.99 2.17 4.95
N VAL A 169 -4.06 1.58 5.48
CA VAL A 169 -4.33 0.13 5.45
C VAL A 169 -5.76 -0.14 5.05
N LEU A 170 -5.99 -1.31 4.45
CA LEU A 170 -7.31 -1.85 4.16
C LEU A 170 -7.70 -2.87 5.22
N ILE A 171 -8.95 -2.77 5.68
CA ILE A 171 -9.58 -3.69 6.62
C ILE A 171 -10.75 -4.33 5.87
N PRO A 172 -10.73 -5.65 5.62
CA PRO A 172 -11.81 -6.30 4.91
C PRO A 172 -13.08 -6.38 5.75
N VAL A 173 -14.22 -6.09 5.12
CA VAL A 173 -15.54 -6.53 5.60
C VAL A 173 -15.96 -7.78 4.82
N THR A 174 -15.72 -7.77 3.51
CA THR A 174 -15.69 -8.96 2.65
C THR A 174 -14.26 -9.48 2.56
N HIS A 175 -14.07 -10.79 2.68
CA HIS A 175 -12.75 -11.41 2.63
C HIS A 175 -12.10 -11.20 1.25
N PRO A 176 -10.81 -10.80 1.15
CA PRO A 176 -10.19 -10.41 -0.12
C PRO A 176 -9.91 -11.58 -1.10
N ASN A 177 -10.10 -12.83 -0.65
CA ASN A 177 -10.08 -14.03 -1.50
C ASN A 177 -11.48 -14.67 -1.66
N ASP A 178 -12.53 -13.92 -1.35
CA ASP A 178 -13.94 -14.32 -1.53
C ASP A 178 -14.64 -13.25 -2.37
N LEU A 179 -14.15 -13.06 -3.60
CA LEU A 179 -14.65 -12.06 -4.54
C LEU A 179 -15.14 -12.76 -5.81
N ALA A 180 -16.38 -12.48 -6.19
CA ALA A 180 -17.00 -13.02 -7.40
C ALA A 180 -17.51 -11.91 -8.31
N ALA A 181 -17.53 -12.17 -9.62
CA ALA A 181 -18.07 -11.25 -10.61
C ALA A 181 -19.58 -11.03 -10.41
N GLY A 182 -20.03 -9.80 -10.61
CA GLY A 182 -21.39 -9.35 -10.32
C GLY A 182 -21.68 -9.07 -8.85
N GLU A 183 -20.82 -9.50 -7.92
CA GLU A 183 -21.04 -9.34 -6.48
C GLU A 183 -20.38 -8.07 -5.93
N ALA A 184 -20.98 -7.56 -4.84
CA ALA A 184 -20.46 -6.42 -4.11
C ALA A 184 -19.56 -6.89 -2.96
N ALA A 185 -18.35 -6.35 -2.89
CA ALA A 185 -17.44 -6.53 -1.76
C ALA A 185 -17.22 -5.21 -1.03
N THR A 186 -17.20 -5.25 0.30
CA THR A 186 -17.01 -4.07 1.14
C THR A 186 -15.69 -4.14 1.89
N PHE A 187 -15.01 -3.00 1.97
CA PHE A 187 -13.75 -2.85 2.69
C PHE A 187 -13.75 -1.51 3.41
N LYS A 188 -12.81 -1.31 4.34
CA LYS A 188 -12.57 -0.01 4.99
C LYS A 188 -11.13 0.40 4.81
N LEU A 189 -10.89 1.69 4.57
CA LEU A 189 -9.56 2.28 4.69
C LEU A 189 -9.40 2.94 6.05
N SER A 190 -8.24 2.72 6.66
CA SER A 190 -7.84 3.34 7.91
C SER A 190 -6.45 3.94 7.75
N MET A 191 -6.27 5.18 8.23
CA MET A 191 -4.99 5.87 8.29
C MET A 191 -4.58 5.94 9.77
N ASP A 192 -3.52 5.20 10.14
CA ASP A 192 -3.03 5.12 11.52
C ASP A 192 -4.13 4.79 12.56
N GLY A 193 -5.04 3.89 12.22
CA GLY A 193 -6.14 3.47 13.10
C GLY A 193 -7.38 4.39 13.06
N VAL A 194 -7.32 5.52 12.36
CA VAL A 194 -8.46 6.42 12.16
C VAL A 194 -9.12 6.15 10.81
N ALA A 195 -10.44 6.12 10.76
CA ALA A 195 -11.20 5.98 9.51
C ALA A 195 -10.73 6.99 8.44
N ALA A 196 -10.33 6.49 7.28
CA ALA A 196 -9.88 7.32 6.18
C ALA A 196 -11.08 7.69 5.31
N SER A 197 -11.83 8.73 5.72
CA SER A 197 -13.03 9.22 5.05
C SER A 197 -12.74 10.10 3.83
N GLY A 198 -13.61 10.04 2.81
CA GLY A 198 -13.52 10.90 1.63
C GLY A 198 -12.33 10.60 0.72
N VAL A 199 -11.77 9.40 0.82
CA VAL A 199 -10.61 8.95 0.05
C VAL A 199 -11.09 8.32 -1.25
N GLU A 200 -10.57 8.80 -2.38
CA GLU A 200 -10.76 8.14 -3.66
C GLU A 200 -9.94 6.85 -3.73
N VAL A 201 -10.62 5.78 -4.14
CA VAL A 201 -10.07 4.46 -4.36
C VAL A 201 -10.22 4.13 -5.83
N THR A 202 -9.11 4.07 -6.54
CA THR A 202 -9.05 3.65 -7.93
C THR A 202 -8.92 2.15 -8.00
N VAL A 203 -9.74 1.51 -8.83
CA VAL A 203 -9.72 0.07 -9.09
C VAL A 203 -9.61 -0.17 -10.59
N ALA A 204 -8.65 -0.99 -11.01
CA ALA A 204 -8.38 -1.26 -12.42
C ALA A 204 -8.11 -2.75 -12.63
N ARG A 205 -8.79 -3.35 -13.62
CA ARG A 205 -8.59 -4.75 -14.00
C ARG A 205 -7.32 -4.93 -14.82
N GLY A 206 -6.53 -5.95 -14.52
CA GLY A 206 -5.38 -6.35 -15.31
C GLY A 206 -5.74 -6.78 -16.74
N GLY A 207 -4.75 -6.83 -17.64
CA GLY A 207 -4.96 -7.26 -19.03
C GLY A 207 -5.39 -6.16 -20.00
N THR A 208 -5.23 -4.89 -19.63
CA THR A 208 -5.54 -3.73 -20.49
C THR A 208 -4.80 -3.75 -21.84
N ARG A 209 -3.65 -4.44 -21.93
CA ARG A 209 -2.94 -4.64 -23.22
C ARG A 209 -3.78 -5.32 -24.29
N TYR A 210 -4.81 -6.07 -23.91
CA TYR A 210 -5.68 -6.83 -24.80
C TYR A 210 -7.13 -6.31 -24.81
N ARG A 211 -7.38 -5.10 -24.29
CA ARG A 211 -8.70 -4.46 -24.26
C ARG A 211 -8.59 -3.00 -24.68
N ASP A 212 -9.63 -2.49 -25.33
CA ASP A 212 -9.68 -1.08 -25.76
C ASP A 212 -10.08 -0.13 -24.62
N ASN A 213 -10.74 -0.64 -23.57
CA ASN A 213 -11.12 0.11 -22.38
C ASN A 213 -10.20 -0.27 -21.20
N PRO A 214 -9.61 0.70 -20.48
CA PRO A 214 -8.83 0.43 -19.27
C PRO A 214 -9.64 -0.23 -18.15
N GLU A 215 -10.98 -0.19 -18.18
CA GLU A 215 -11.87 -0.76 -17.15
C GLU A 215 -11.46 -0.29 -15.74
N GLU A 216 -11.21 1.01 -15.63
CA GLU A 216 -10.88 1.69 -14.39
C GLU A 216 -12.13 2.33 -13.80
N MET A 217 -12.34 2.13 -12.50
CA MET A 217 -13.42 2.74 -11.74
C MET A 217 -12.88 3.41 -10.48
N THR A 218 -13.58 4.43 -10.03
CA THR A 218 -13.27 5.14 -8.79
C THR A 218 -14.47 5.06 -7.86
N VAL A 219 -14.21 4.70 -6.61
CA VAL A 219 -15.17 4.77 -5.51
C VAL A 219 -14.60 5.64 -4.40
N THR A 220 -15.46 6.22 -3.57
CA THR A 220 -15.01 7.11 -2.47
C THR A 220 -15.40 6.50 -1.14
N THR A 221 -14.49 6.55 -0.17
CA THR A 221 -14.77 6.06 1.18
C THR A 221 -15.77 6.97 1.91
N GLY A 222 -16.70 6.36 2.65
CA GLY A 222 -17.63 7.04 3.54
C GLY A 222 -16.99 7.52 4.84
N ALA A 223 -17.81 8.08 5.72
CA ALA A 223 -17.37 8.68 6.99
C ALA A 223 -16.65 7.70 7.93
N ASP A 224 -16.98 6.41 7.87
CA ASP A 224 -16.33 5.34 8.64
C ASP A 224 -15.16 4.69 7.88
N GLY A 225 -14.74 5.27 6.76
CA GLY A 225 -13.70 4.75 5.89
C GLY A 225 -14.17 3.62 4.97
N ALA A 226 -15.44 3.21 5.02
CA ALA A 226 -15.95 2.11 4.21
C ALA A 226 -16.14 2.49 2.74
N PHE A 227 -15.88 1.55 1.84
CA PHE A 227 -16.21 1.64 0.43
C PHE A 227 -16.65 0.27 -0.09
N THR A 228 -17.49 0.28 -1.12
CA THR A 228 -18.00 -0.94 -1.75
C THR A 228 -17.61 -0.95 -3.21
N VAL A 229 -17.19 -2.11 -3.69
CA VAL A 229 -16.86 -2.36 -5.10
C VAL A 229 -17.77 -3.47 -5.60
N THR A 230 -18.49 -3.23 -6.69
CA THR A 230 -19.17 -4.29 -7.45
C THR A 230 -18.26 -4.71 -8.59
N TRP A 231 -17.85 -5.98 -8.61
CA TRP A 231 -16.84 -6.46 -9.55
C TRP A 231 -17.50 -6.80 -10.89
N PRO A 232 -17.21 -6.10 -11.99
CA PRO A 232 -17.95 -6.30 -13.23
C PRO A 232 -17.61 -7.64 -13.90
N GLU A 233 -16.35 -8.06 -13.83
CA GLU A 233 -15.81 -9.19 -14.60
C GLU A 233 -14.78 -9.97 -13.78
N PRO A 234 -14.56 -11.27 -14.05
CA PRO A 234 -13.49 -12.03 -13.42
C PRO A 234 -12.10 -11.53 -13.81
N GLY A 235 -11.12 -11.72 -12.93
CA GLY A 235 -9.70 -11.47 -13.19
C GLY A 235 -8.96 -10.83 -12.03
N MET A 236 -7.69 -10.53 -12.26
CA MET A 236 -6.86 -9.81 -11.29
C MET A 236 -7.15 -8.31 -11.34
N TYR A 237 -7.38 -7.70 -10.18
CA TYR A 237 -7.62 -6.28 -10.01
C TYR A 237 -6.51 -5.64 -9.19
N TRP A 238 -6.16 -4.42 -9.57
CA TRP A 238 -5.30 -3.52 -8.84
C TRP A 238 -6.15 -2.43 -8.21
N LEU A 239 -5.94 -2.19 -6.92
CA LEU A 239 -6.61 -1.15 -6.16
C LEU A 239 -5.56 -0.19 -5.62
N ASN A 240 -5.83 1.12 -5.69
CA ASN A 240 -4.98 2.14 -5.10
C ASN A 240 -5.77 3.23 -4.40
N ALA A 241 -5.22 3.68 -3.26
CA ALA A 241 -5.67 4.85 -2.56
C ALA A 241 -4.46 5.65 -2.07
N THR A 242 -4.60 6.96 -2.00
CA THR A 242 -3.58 7.86 -1.46
C THR A 242 -4.21 8.85 -0.49
N VAL A 243 -3.59 9.03 0.67
CA VAL A 243 -3.96 10.04 1.66
C VAL A 243 -2.81 11.01 1.85
N ARG A 244 -3.11 12.30 1.79
CA ARG A 244 -2.16 13.38 2.12
C ARG A 244 -2.70 14.16 3.30
N THR A 245 -1.94 14.20 4.38
CA THR A 245 -2.27 14.94 5.59
C THR A 245 -1.32 16.14 5.68
N PRO A 246 -1.82 17.38 5.69
CA PRO A 246 -0.98 18.55 5.90
C PRO A 246 -0.39 18.54 7.32
N ALA A 247 0.72 19.24 7.52
CA ALA A 247 1.25 19.45 8.87
C ALA A 247 0.25 20.25 9.72
N GLN A 248 0.12 19.88 11.00
CA GLN A 248 -0.79 20.55 11.94
C GLN A 248 -0.16 20.60 13.33
N GLY A 249 0.08 21.82 13.83
CA GLY A 249 0.75 22.02 15.12
C GLY A 249 2.13 21.35 15.15
N GLU A 250 2.33 20.44 16.11
CA GLU A 250 3.58 19.67 16.24
C GLU A 250 3.59 18.40 15.36
N THR A 251 2.48 18.05 14.71
CA THR A 251 2.41 16.91 13.80
C THR A 251 2.90 17.30 12.40
N ILE A 252 3.94 16.61 11.93
CA ILE A 252 4.46 16.79 10.57
C ILE A 252 3.47 16.31 9.51
N ALA A 253 3.64 16.78 8.27
CA ALA A 253 2.83 16.31 7.15
C ALA A 253 3.03 14.80 6.92
N ALA A 254 2.03 14.14 6.31
CA ALA A 254 2.11 12.73 5.95
C ALA A 254 1.58 12.48 4.54
N ASN A 255 2.24 11.60 3.80
CA ASN A 255 1.78 11.05 2.54
C ASN A 255 1.73 9.53 2.66
N ALA A 256 0.56 8.93 2.51
CA ALA A 256 0.37 7.50 2.58
C ALA A 256 -0.21 6.95 1.28
N GLN A 257 0.35 5.86 0.78
CA GLN A 257 -0.16 5.13 -0.38
C GLN A 257 -0.46 3.69 0.01
N TYR A 258 -1.63 3.23 -0.40
CA TYR A 258 -2.06 1.84 -0.30
C TYR A 258 -2.27 1.28 -1.69
N VAL A 259 -1.75 0.08 -1.93
CA VAL A 259 -2.04 -0.73 -3.10
C VAL A 259 -2.42 -2.13 -2.65
N ALA A 260 -3.50 -2.67 -3.24
CA ALA A 260 -3.83 -4.07 -3.15
C ALA A 260 -3.90 -4.71 -4.54
N VAL A 261 -3.56 -5.99 -4.59
CA VAL A 261 -3.87 -6.89 -5.70
C VAL A 261 -4.83 -7.95 -5.21
N MET A 262 -5.93 -8.16 -5.93
CA MET A 262 -6.99 -9.10 -5.57
C MET A 262 -7.47 -9.84 -6.82
N GLU A 263 -7.92 -11.08 -6.67
CA GLU A 263 -8.51 -11.87 -7.74
C GLU A 263 -10.03 -11.90 -7.56
N VAL A 264 -10.75 -11.70 -8.65
CA VAL A 264 -12.20 -11.89 -8.74
C VAL A 264 -12.46 -13.14 -9.56
N LEU A 265 -13.19 -14.09 -9.00
CA LEU A 265 -13.57 -15.34 -9.66
C LEU A 265 -14.91 -15.21 -10.41
N PRO A 266 -15.23 -16.14 -11.33
CA PRO A 266 -16.52 -16.19 -12.01
C PRO A 266 -17.73 -16.36 -11.10
#